data_AF-A0A382SAW7-F1
#
_entry.id   AF-A0A382SAW7-F1
#
_cell.length_a   1.000
_cell.length_b   1.000
_cell.length_c   1.000
_cell.angle_alpha   90.00
_cell.angle_beta   90.00
_cell.angle_gamma   90.00
#
_symmetry.space_group_name_H-M   'P 1'
#
loop_
_entity.id
_entity.type
_entity.pdbx_description
1 polymer ?
#
loop_
_entity_poly.entity_id
_entity_poly.type
_entity_poly.pdbx_seq_one_letter_code
_entity_poly.pdbx_strand_id
1 'polypeptide(L)' 'MRDEKPNIYYPGVWGLFGGNVESNEKPIDALKRELLEEIELDIKGAKLLFSWGHYEYNSVL' A
#
# COMPACT_ATOMS: atom_id res chain seq x y z
N MET A 1 -5.51 -12.54 5.47
CA MET A 1 -4.58 -13.10 6.48
C MET A 1 -3.20 -13.14 5.86
N ARG A 2 -2.16 -12.69 6.57
CA ARG A 2 -0.78 -12.70 6.06
C ARG A 2 -0.25 -14.13 5.96
N ASP A 3 0.69 -14.35 5.04
CA ASP A 3 1.37 -15.63 4.89
C ASP A 3 1.98 -16.15 6.21
N GLU A 4 1.97 -17.46 6.40
CA GLU A 4 2.62 -18.12 7.55
C GLU A 4 4.09 -18.45 7.27
N LYS A 5 4.86 -17.46 6.78
CA LYS A 5 6.29 -17.63 6.48
C LYS A 5 7.14 -17.12 7.64
N PRO A 6 8.13 -17.88 8.15
CA PRO A 6 8.91 -17.46 9.32
C PRO A 6 9.82 -16.24 9.05
N ASN A 7 10.09 -15.93 7.78
CA ASN A 7 11.04 -14.89 7.37
C ASN A 7 10.35 -13.56 7.02
N ILE A 8 9.07 -13.40 7.32
CA ILE A 8 8.35 -12.14 7.15
C ILE A 8 7.92 -11.57 8.49
N TYR A 9 7.79 -10.24 8.57
CA TYR A 9 7.23 -9.59 9.74
C TYR A 9 5.76 -9.96 9.92
N TYR A 10 5.39 -10.29 11.16
CA TYR A 10 4.04 -10.63 11.62
C TYR A 10 3.35 -11.70 10.73
N PRO A 11 3.84 -12.96 10.73
CA PRO A 11 3.22 -14.04 9.97
C PRO A 11 1.85 -14.44 10.57
N GLY A 12 0.90 -14.83 9.72
CA GLY A 12 -0.41 -15.35 10.14
C GLY A 12 -1.38 -14.34 10.77
N VAL A 13 -1.02 -13.05 10.90
CA VAL A 13 -1.92 -12.04 11.46
C VAL A 13 -2.83 -11.39 10.40
N TRP A 14 -3.91 -10.77 10.86
CA TRP A 14 -4.72 -9.87 10.03
C TRP A 14 -4.00 -8.52 9.87
N GLY A 15 -3.96 -8.03 8.64
CA GLY A 15 -3.39 -6.74 8.27
C GLY A 15 -4.32 -6.01 7.30
N LEU A 16 -4.04 -4.73 7.09
CA LEU A 16 -4.67 -3.97 6.00
C LEU A 16 -4.09 -4.40 4.66
N PHE A 17 -4.88 -4.21 3.61
CA PHE A 17 -4.45 -4.41 2.23
C PHE A 17 -3.46 -3.31 1.82
N GLY A 18 -2.51 -3.67 0.97
CA GLY A 18 -1.50 -2.73 0.46
C GLY A 18 -0.07 -3.25 0.57
N GLY A 19 0.83 -2.51 -0.06
CA GLY A 19 2.23 -2.89 -0.19
C GLY A 19 3.16 -1.69 -0.35
N ASN A 20 4.35 -1.97 -0.86
CA ASN A 20 5.35 -0.95 -1.09
C ASN A 20 5.01 -0.14 -2.34
N VAL A 21 5.36 1.15 -2.32
CA VAL A 21 5.36 1.98 -3.53
C VAL A 21 6.61 1.65 -4.33
N GLU A 22 6.45 1.25 -5.58
CA GLU A 22 7.55 1.01 -6.50
C GLU A 22 8.18 2.33 -7.00
N SER A 23 9.42 2.26 -7.51
CA SER A 23 10.21 3.46 -7.89
C SER A 23 9.60 4.32 -8.99
N ASN A 24 8.68 3.76 -9.80
CA ASN A 24 8.08 4.43 -10.95
C ASN A 24 6.57 4.70 -10.79
N GLU A 25 6.01 4.57 -9.58
CA GLU A 25 4.59 4.80 -9.33
C GLU A 25 4.34 5.85 -8.24
N LYS A 26 3.19 6.53 -8.30
CA LYS A 26 2.74 7.41 -7.21
C LYS A 26 2.07 6.55 -6.13
N PRO A 27 2.01 6.99 -4.86
CA PRO A 27 1.35 6.24 -3.79
C PRO A 27 -0.11 5.85 -4.09
N ILE A 28 -0.85 6.68 -4.84
CA ILE A 28 -2.22 6.37 -5.24
C ILE A 28 -2.30 5.27 -6.30
N ASP A 29 -1.30 5.18 -7.18
CA ASP A 29 -1.23 4.15 -8.21
C ASP A 29 -0.84 2.81 -7.58
N ALA A 30 0.12 2.83 -6.64
CA ALA A 30 0.46 1.68 -5.79
C ALA A 30 -0.77 1.16 -5.04
N LEU A 31 -1.52 2.03 -4.37
CA LEU A 31 -2.74 1.66 -3.66
C LEU A 31 -3.76 0.96 -4.58
N LYS A 32 -3.99 1.49 -5.78
CA LYS A 32 -4.90 0.90 -6.76
C LYS A 32 -4.43 -0.48 -7.22
N ARG A 33 -3.14 -0.61 -7.53
CA ARG A 33 -2.52 -1.87 -7.96
C ARG A 33 -2.67 -2.95 -6.87
N GLU A 34 -2.27 -2.64 -5.65
CA GLU A 34 -2.32 -3.60 -4.53
C GLU A 34 -3.75 -4.03 -4.20
N LEU A 35 -4.72 -3.11 -4.20
CA LEU A 35 -6.13 -3.46 -3.98
C LEU A 35 -6.69 -4.36 -5.09
N LEU A 36 -6.27 -4.14 -6.34
CA LEU A 36 -6.65 -5.00 -7.45
C LEU A 36 -6.01 -6.39 -7.34
N GLU A 37 -4.73 -6.47 -6.95
CA GLU A 37 -3.97 -7.72 -6.80
C GLU A 37 -4.47 -8.59 -5.64
N GLU A 38 -4.76 -7.99 -4.49
CA GLU A 38 -5.09 -8.74 -3.27
C GLU A 38 -6.57 -9.12 -3.17
N ILE A 39 -7.46 -8.25 -3.66
CA ILE A 39 -8.92 -8.39 -3.44
C ILE A 39 -9.78 -8.04 -4.66
N GLU A 40 -9.18 -7.91 -5.85
CA GLU A 40 -9.89 -7.59 -7.11
C GLU A 40 -10.74 -6.30 -7.05
N LEU A 41 -10.35 -5.35 -6.19
CA LEU A 41 -11.08 -4.11 -5.98
C LEU A 41 -10.50 -2.97 -6.84
N ASP A 42 -11.27 -2.55 -7.83
CA ASP A 42 -10.99 -1.33 -8.59
C ASP A 42 -11.63 -0.10 -7.92
N ILE A 43 -10.83 0.94 -7.67
CA ILE A 43 -11.26 2.18 -7.04
C ILE A 43 -11.10 3.39 -7.97
N LYS A 44 -12.11 4.26 -7.98
CA LYS A 44 -12.07 5.50 -8.78
C LYS A 44 -11.13 6.55 -8.20
N GLY A 45 -10.91 6.52 -6.88
CA GLY A 45 -9.99 7.43 -6.20
C GLY A 45 -9.88 7.15 -4.71
N ALA A 46 -8.91 7.79 -4.07
CA ALA A 46 -8.72 7.76 -2.63
C ALA A 46 -8.24 9.13 -2.13
N LYS A 47 -8.39 9.36 -0.83
CA LYS A 47 -7.90 10.55 -0.15
C LYS A 47 -6.76 10.17 0.78
N LEU A 48 -5.59 10.80 0.61
CA LEU A 48 -4.51 10.69 1.57
C LEU A 48 -4.96 11.27 2.91
N LEU A 49 -4.93 10.46 3.97
CA LEU A 49 -5.32 10.90 5.32
C LEU A 49 -4.15 11.49 6.08
N PHE A 50 -2.99 10.85 6.00
CA PHE A 50 -1.74 11.30 6.61
C PHE A 50 -0.56 10.66 5.88
N SER A 51 0.58 11.34 5.91
CA SER A 51 1.88 10.79 5.50
C SER A 51 2.84 10.97 6.66
N TRP A 52 3.55 9.92 7.04
CA TRP A 52 4.59 9.98 8.06
C TRP A 52 5.95 9.76 7.40
N GLY A 53 6.84 10.73 7.52
CA GLY A 53 8.06 10.79 6.72
C GLY A 53 9.32 10.37 7.47
N HIS A 54 10.12 9.55 6.80
CA HIS A 54 11.56 9.82 6.66
C HIS A 54 11.94 10.09 5.19
N TYR A 55 10.99 10.62 4.39
CA TYR A 55 11.19 11.15 3.03
C TYR A 55 10.23 12.31 2.77
N GLU A 56 10.74 13.41 2.21
CA GLU A 56 9.96 14.59 1.81
C GLU A 56 9.09 14.26 0.60
N TYR A 57 7.79 14.09 0.83
CA TYR A 57 6.81 14.05 -0.26
C TYR A 57 6.52 15.50 -0.67
N ASN A 58 7.12 15.95 -1.77
CA ASN A 58 6.74 17.21 -2.42
C ASN A 58 5.35 17.02 -3.05
N SER A 59 4.29 17.27 -2.26
CA SER A 59 2.97 17.46 -2.81
C SER A 59 2.96 18.77 -3.59
N VAL A 60 3.14 18.68 -4.90
CA VAL A 60 2.69 19.74 -5.80
C VAL A 60 1.17 19.58 -5.91
N LEU A 61 0.48 20.19 -4.95
CA LEU A 61 -0.87 20.73 -5.14
C LEU A 61 -0.72 22.20 -5.52
#